data_AF-A0A946ZCH7-F1
#
_entry.id   AF-A0A946ZCH7-F1
#
_cell.length_a   1.000
_cell.length_b   1.000
_cell.length_c   1.000
_cell.angle_alpha   90.00
_cell.angle_beta   90.00
_cell.angle_gamma   90.00
#
_symmetry.space_group_name_H-M   'P 1'
#
loop_
_entity.id
_entity.type
_entity.pdbx_description
1 polymer ?
#
loop_
_entity_poly.entity_id
_entity_poly.type
_entity_poly.pdbx_seq_one_letter_code
_entity_poly.pdbx_strand_id
1 'polypeptide(L)' 'MEYNPSIYTASSSNICRYALGVEGNNPLIVIGVNPSTADDKIPDRTMTKVMNHARILGFDGFIMFNLYPQRAT' A
#
# COMPACT_ATOMS: atom_id res chain seq x y z
N MET A 1 6.08 0.98 -12.00
CA MET A 1 6.35 1.70 -10.75
C MET A 1 7.22 0.80 -9.91
N GLU A 2 8.28 1.36 -9.34
CA GLU A 2 9.15 0.65 -8.42
C GLU A 2 8.49 0.59 -7.04
N TYR A 3 8.71 -0.51 -6.32
CA TYR A 3 8.23 -0.63 -4.95
C TYR A 3 9.24 0.02 -4.01
N ASN A 4 9.03 1.29 -3.69
CA ASN A 4 9.82 2.03 -2.72
C ASN A 4 8.89 2.89 -1.84
N PRO A 5 8.16 2.29 -0.89
CA PRO A 5 7.15 2.98 -0.12
C PRO A 5 7.74 4.13 0.73
N SER A 6 7.27 5.34 0.50
CA SER A 6 7.54 6.50 1.37
C SER A 6 6.45 6.69 2.42
N ILE A 7 5.29 6.04 2.24
CA ILE A 7 4.17 6.07 3.18
C ILE A 7 4.10 4.71 3.87
N TYR A 8 4.30 4.72 5.18
CA TYR A 8 4.12 3.54 6.03
C TYR A 8 3.56 3.96 7.38
N THR A 9 2.23 3.91 7.52
CA THR A 9 1.55 4.29 8.76
C THR A 9 1.09 3.03 9.50
N ALA A 10 1.85 2.64 10.52
CA ALA A 10 1.59 1.46 11.33
C ALA A 10 1.68 1.77 12.83
N SER A 11 1.08 0.91 13.66
CA SER A 11 1.31 0.91 15.11
C SER A 11 2.77 0.62 15.44
N SER A 12 3.25 1.04 16.60
CA SER A 12 4.61 0.75 17.09
C SER A 12 4.97 -0.74 17.11
N SER A 13 4.00 -1.61 17.42
CA SER A 13 4.17 -3.07 17.40
C SER A 13 3.96 -3.72 16.03
N ASN A 14 3.71 -2.92 14.98
CA ASN A 14 3.42 -3.34 13.61
C ASN A 14 2.23 -4.31 13.43
N ILE A 15 1.39 -4.48 14.46
CA ILE A 15 0.19 -5.33 14.41
C ILE A 15 -0.95 -4.68 13.61
N CYS A 16 -0.98 -3.34 13.56
CA CYS A 16 -1.94 -2.56 12.80
C CYS A 16 -1.22 -1.72 11.74
N ARG A 17 -1.72 -1.73 10.50
CA ARG A 17 -1.27 -0.87 9.41
C ARG A 17 -2.45 -0.14 8.77
N TYR A 18 -2.43 1.18 8.90
CA TYR A 18 -3.44 2.09 8.39
C TYR A 18 -3.18 2.44 6.93
N ALA A 19 -1.92 2.70 6.57
CA ALA A 19 -1.55 3.08 5.21
C ALA A 19 -0.20 2.48 4.78
N LEU A 20 -0.09 2.21 3.48
CA LEU A 20 1.12 1.81 2.78
C LEU A 20 1.08 2.37 1.37
N GLY A 21 2.15 3.01 0.91
CA GLY A 21 2.14 3.62 -0.41
C GLY A 21 3.44 4.22 -0.87
N VAL A 22 3.50 4.47 -2.17
CA VAL A 22 4.53 5.26 -2.84
C VAL A 22 3.90 6.61 -3.17
N GLU A 23 4.47 7.68 -2.62
CA GLU A 23 4.01 9.04 -2.88
C GLU A 23 4.16 9.41 -4.36
N GLY A 24 3.27 10.28 -4.83
CA GLY A 24 3.26 10.83 -6.18
C GLY A 24 2.36 12.08 -6.22
N ASN A 25 2.45 12.89 -7.27
CA ASN A 25 1.61 14.07 -7.44
C ASN A 25 0.17 13.70 -7.85
N ASN A 26 0.00 12.53 -8.47
CA ASN A 26 -1.28 11.94 -8.88
C ASN A 26 -1.30 10.44 -8.54
N PRO A 27 -1.42 10.07 -7.25
CA PRO A 27 -1.40 8.68 -6.84
C PRO A 27 -2.75 7.99 -7.04
N LEU A 28 -2.72 6.69 -7.35
CA LEU A 28 -3.91 5.84 -7.28
C LEU A 28 -4.28 5.61 -5.80
N ILE A 29 -5.45 6.09 -5.38
CA ILE A 29 -5.98 5.81 -4.04
C ILE A 29 -6.74 4.48 -4.04
N VAL A 30 -6.41 3.60 -3.08
CA VAL A 30 -7.03 2.28 -2.96
C VAL A 30 -7.48 2.06 -1.52
N ILE A 31 -8.71 1.57 -1.36
CA ILE A 31 -9.26 1.19 -0.06
C ILE A 31 -9.24 -0.34 0.06
N GLY A 32 -8.37 -0.86 0.91
CA GLY A 32 -8.29 -2.27 1.29
C GLY A 32 -9.17 -2.56 2.50
N VAL A 33 -9.58 -3.82 2.65
CA VAL A 33 -10.33 -4.28 3.83
C VAL A 33 -9.40 -4.32 5.04
N ASN A 34 -8.32 -5.10 4.95
CA ASN A 34 -7.32 -5.22 6.00
C ASN A 34 -5.94 -5.57 5.40
N PRO A 35 -4.85 -5.14 6.06
CA PRO A 35 -3.51 -5.50 5.62
C PRO A 35 -3.23 -6.98 5.90
N SER A 36 -2.30 -7.56 5.14
CA SER A 36 -1.79 -8.91 5.37
C SER A 36 -0.26 -8.90 5.36
N THR A 37 0.38 -9.39 4.31
CA THR A 37 1.82 -9.70 4.29
C THR A 37 2.72 -8.63 3.71
N ALA A 38 2.24 -7.68 2.90
CA ALA A 38 3.10 -6.59 2.42
C ALA A 38 3.77 -5.84 3.59
N ASP A 39 4.88 -5.16 3.38
CA ASP A 39 5.49 -4.21 4.32
C ASP A 39 6.25 -3.10 3.56
N ASP A 40 7.01 -2.25 4.23
CA ASP A 40 7.79 -1.17 3.62
C ASP A 40 8.94 -1.65 2.71
N LYS A 41 9.18 -2.96 2.62
CA LYS A 41 10.29 -3.56 1.85
C LYS A 41 9.82 -4.55 0.80
N ILE A 42 8.80 -5.33 1.12
CA ILE A 42 8.32 -6.44 0.31
C ILE A 42 6.84 -6.23 -0.02
N PRO A 43 6.47 -6.12 -1.31
CA PRO A 43 5.08 -6.08 -1.71
C PRO A 43 4.48 -7.49 -1.65
N ASP A 44 3.17 -7.56 -1.40
CA ASP A 44 2.39 -8.77 -1.64
C ASP A 44 1.77 -8.78 -3.05
N ARG A 45 0.97 -9.81 -3.36
CA ARG A 45 0.29 -9.95 -4.66
C ARG A 45 -0.72 -8.83 -4.90
N THR A 46 -1.37 -8.31 -3.86
CA THR A 46 -2.34 -7.21 -3.97
C THR A 46 -1.61 -5.92 -4.31
N MET A 47 -0.52 -5.61 -3.62
CA MET A 47 0.31 -4.43 -3.91
C MET A 47 0.92 -4.49 -5.30
N THR A 48 1.41 -5.66 -5.72
CA THR A 48 1.91 -5.87 -7.09
C THR A 48 0.85 -5.57 -8.14
N LYS A 49 -0.39 -6.01 -7.94
CA LYS A 49 -1.51 -5.69 -8.85
C LYS A 49 -1.83 -4.20 -8.84
N VAL A 50 -1.94 -3.58 -7.66
CA VAL A 50 -2.20 -2.14 -7.52
C VAL A 50 -1.14 -1.31 -8.27
N MET A 51 0.14 -1.61 -8.07
CA MET A 51 1.24 -0.92 -8.78
C MET A 51 1.15 -1.09 -10.30
N ASN A 52 0.78 -2.28 -10.77
CA ASN A 52 0.61 -2.53 -12.20
C ASN A 52 -0.57 -1.72 -12.77
N HIS A 53 -1.70 -1.68 -12.06
CA HIS A 53 -2.83 -0.86 -12.47
C HIS A 53 -2.52 0.63 -12.44
N ALA A 54 -1.88 1.12 -11.37
CA ALA A 54 -1.43 2.50 -11.25
C ALA A 54 -0.57 2.90 -12.46
N ARG A 55 0.43 2.08 -12.80
CA ARG A 55 1.29 2.29 -13.97
C ARG A 55 0.52 2.31 -15.29
N ILE A 56 -0.38 1.34 -15.51
CA ILE A 56 -1.13 1.22 -16.78
C ILE A 56 -2.08 2.40 -16.97
N LEU A 57 -2.66 2.91 -15.89
CA LEU A 57 -3.60 4.03 -15.90
C LEU A 57 -2.93 5.41 -15.83
N GLY A 58 -1.59 5.48 -15.77
CA GLY A 58 -0.84 6.73 -15.78
C GLY A 58 -0.73 7.44 -14.43
N PHE A 59 -0.97 6.75 -13.31
CA PHE A 59 -0.70 7.27 -11.97
C PHE A 59 0.80 7.19 -11.63
N ASP A 60 1.30 8.17 -10.89
CA ASP A 60 2.71 8.30 -10.52
C ASP A 60 3.03 7.82 -9.10
N GLY A 61 2.00 7.43 -8.33
CA GLY A 61 2.10 6.79 -7.02
C GLY A 61 0.91 5.88 -6.73
N PHE A 62 0.88 5.29 -5.54
CA PHE A 62 -0.31 4.66 -5.00
C PHE A 62 -0.35 4.80 -3.47
N ILE A 63 -1.55 4.85 -2.91
CA ILE A 63 -1.75 4.83 -1.47
C ILE A 63 -2.85 3.82 -1.15
N MET A 64 -2.48 2.75 -0.45
CA MET A 64 -3.43 1.80 0.15
C MET A 64 -3.80 2.29 1.55
N PHE A 65 -5.06 2.61 1.77
CA PHE A 65 -5.65 2.73 3.10
C PHE A 65 -6.37 1.44 3.48
N ASN A 66 -6.27 0.99 4.73
CA ASN A 66 -7.00 -0.18 5.22
C ASN A 66 -8.14 0.26 6.14
N LEU A 67 -9.36 -0.19 5.84
CA LEU A 67 -10.55 0.08 6.66
C LEU A 67 -10.40 -0.53 8.05
N TYR A 68 -9.90 -1.76 8.12
CA TYR A 68 -9.54 -2.44 9.35
C TYR A 68 -8.02 -2.62 9.40
N PRO A 69 -7.30 -1.94 10.31
CA PRO A 69 -5.85 -1.86 10.22
C PRO A 69 -5.15 -3.11 10.74
N GLN A 70 -5.82 -3.98 11.50
CA GLN A 70 -5.15 -5.18 12.04
C GLN A 70 -4.72 -6.10 10.90
N ARG A 71 -3.45 -6.52 10.93
CA ARG A 71 -2.94 -7.50 9.97
C ARG A 71 -3.66 -8.83 10.17
N ALA A 72 -4.26 -9.36 9.10
CA ALA A 72 -4.79 -10.72 9.08
C ALA A 72 -4.07 -11.55 8.01
N THR A 73 -3.47 -12.65 8.45
CA THR A 73 -2.91 -13.72 7.60
C THR A 73 -3.99 -14.61 7.05
#